data_AF-A0A2A2JFD8-F1
#
_entry.id   AF-A0A2A2JFD8-F1
#
_cell.length_a   1.000
_cell.length_b   1.000
_cell.length_c   1.000
_cell.angle_alpha   90.00
_cell.angle_beta   90.00
_cell.angle_gamma   90.00
#
_symmetry.space_group_name_H-M   'P 1'
#
loop_
_entity.id
_entity.type
_entity.pdbx_description
1 polymer ?
#
loop_
_entity_poly.entity_id
_entity_poly.type
_entity_poly.pdbx_seq_one_letter_code
_entity_poly.pdbx_strand_id
1 'polypeptide(L)'
;MKFRKLTLFHRKAYVSCHSHENAQKVIGIINGMVIKKLQITAKLAATEPTKRILQKLHTTLSQAKVGRLPRKNEFPDILKPIRSSPRTKNYRNKCEFTVGRNKESEICVGFVGGRFSDNEYFILPIGDVEHIGSQAKEIAKDFEGFVKESDLPPFDEFKRVGVWRSLTVREFACDVMLIVNVFPIQDKDKEREAKEKLKERYLTLRSFKEQKFRVTSLYWMDLVSNHDQTNAEHLGGTEHVYETVLNCRFRISPLAFFQTNTAGTNVLYDLIGKACGFEKYLKPSEDEKPAPLNPEAEDPPVKLMKVDENSKMEIEPEKKKDLLLLDICCGTGTIGICILKEYIKKLDRKLFCIGVEIVESAIQDAKKNAKDNLLEKDW
;
A
#
# COMPACT_ATOMS: atom_id res chain seq x y z
N MET A 1 3.17 -39.34 -35.77
CA MET A 1 4.15 -38.98 -34.72
C MET A 1 4.25 -40.13 -33.73
N LYS A 2 5.44 -40.74 -33.56
CA LYS A 2 5.65 -41.79 -32.54
C LYS A 2 5.90 -41.10 -31.19
N PHE A 3 4.98 -41.25 -30.24
CA PHE A 3 5.15 -40.77 -28.87
C PHE A 3 6.06 -41.73 -28.09
N ARG A 4 7.18 -41.23 -27.55
CA ARG A 4 8.01 -41.99 -26.60
C ARG A 4 7.61 -41.61 -25.17
N LYS A 5 7.05 -42.60 -24.45
CA LYS A 5 6.86 -42.72 -22.99
C LYS A 5 6.18 -41.54 -22.26
N LEU A 6 4.94 -41.77 -21.82
CA LEU A 6 4.32 -41.01 -20.74
C LEU A 6 4.85 -41.55 -19.41
N THR A 7 5.58 -40.73 -18.65
CA THR A 7 6.01 -41.10 -17.29
C THR A 7 5.14 -40.35 -16.29
N LEU A 8 4.29 -41.10 -15.58
CA LEU A 8 3.43 -40.57 -14.51
C LEU A 8 4.23 -40.45 -13.22
N PHE A 9 4.68 -39.24 -12.89
CA PHE A 9 5.07 -38.89 -11.52
C PHE A 9 3.98 -37.99 -10.93
N HIS A 10 3.30 -38.47 -9.88
CA HIS A 10 2.35 -37.71 -9.05
C HIS A 10 1.40 -36.75 -9.80
N ARG A 11 0.23 -37.24 -10.24
CA ARG A 11 -0.97 -36.45 -10.66
C ARG A 11 -0.72 -35.21 -11.55
N LYS A 12 0.40 -35.14 -12.26
CA LYS A 12 0.73 -34.05 -13.19
C LYS A 12 1.24 -34.65 -14.48
N ALA A 13 0.52 -34.42 -15.58
CA ALA A 13 0.97 -34.75 -16.92
C ALA A 13 1.57 -33.48 -17.55
N TYR A 14 2.79 -33.58 -18.06
CA TYR A 14 3.44 -32.51 -18.81
C TYR A 14 3.60 -32.96 -20.26
N VAL A 15 3.16 -32.12 -21.21
CA VAL A 15 3.37 -32.33 -22.64
C VAL A 15 4.22 -31.18 -23.15
N SER A 16 5.40 -31.48 -23.70
CA SER A 16 6.25 -30.49 -24.36
C SER A 16 5.95 -30.46 -25.85
N CYS A 17 5.81 -29.26 -26.41
CA CYS A 17 5.60 -29.02 -27.83
C CYS A 17 6.75 -28.18 -28.39
N HIS A 18 7.21 -28.51 -29.59
CA HIS A 18 8.37 -27.86 -30.22
C HIS A 18 8.00 -26.59 -31.02
N SER A 19 6.71 -26.28 -31.16
CA SER A 19 6.22 -25.06 -31.83
C SER A 19 4.80 -24.69 -31.37
N HIS A 20 4.44 -23.41 -31.55
CA HIS A 20 3.12 -22.87 -31.21
C HIS A 20 1.99 -23.58 -31.98
N GLU A 21 2.22 -23.91 -33.25
CA GLU A 21 1.25 -24.58 -34.12
C GLU A 21 0.98 -26.03 -33.70
N ASN A 22 2.02 -26.73 -33.19
CA ASN A 22 1.86 -28.06 -32.60
C ASN A 22 1.10 -28.00 -31.26
N ALA A 23 1.32 -26.95 -30.47
CA ALA A 23 0.57 -26.74 -29.23
C ALA A 23 -0.92 -26.50 -29.49
N GLN A 24 -1.26 -25.70 -30.51
CA GLN A 24 -2.65 -25.45 -30.94
C GLN A 24 -3.36 -26.74 -31.38
N LYS A 25 -2.69 -27.62 -32.14
CA LYS A 25 -3.25 -28.93 -32.54
C LYS A 25 -3.48 -29.86 -31.33
N VAL A 26 -2.56 -29.88 -30.36
CA VAL A 26 -2.72 -30.66 -29.12
C VAL A 26 -3.88 -30.13 -28.28
N ILE A 27 -4.02 -28.80 -28.17
CA ILE A 27 -5.16 -28.16 -27.51
C ILE A 27 -6.47 -28.55 -28.20
N GLY A 28 -6.51 -28.56 -29.54
CA GLY A 28 -7.68 -28.97 -30.32
C GLY A 28 -8.12 -30.42 -30.09
N ILE A 29 -7.17 -31.35 -29.90
CA ILE A 29 -7.46 -32.76 -29.59
C ILE A 29 -7.99 -32.93 -28.15
N ILE A 30 -7.56 -32.08 -27.22
CA ILE A 30 -7.98 -32.11 -25.81
C ILE A 30 -9.32 -31.39 -25.59
N ASN A 31 -9.68 -30.47 -26.47
CA ASN A 31 -10.90 -29.68 -26.36
C ASN A 31 -12.14 -30.57 -26.56
N GLY A 32 -12.86 -30.83 -25.46
CA GLY A 32 -14.04 -31.72 -25.42
C GLY A 32 -13.95 -32.87 -24.42
N MET A 33 -12.78 -33.15 -23.84
CA MET A 33 -12.66 -34.15 -22.78
C MET A 33 -12.98 -33.54 -21.40
N VAL A 34 -14.09 -33.97 -20.79
CA VAL A 34 -14.42 -33.61 -19.40
C VAL A 34 -13.57 -34.43 -18.43
N ILE A 35 -12.43 -33.87 -18.03
CA ILE A 35 -11.59 -34.43 -16.96
C ILE A 35 -12.02 -33.76 -15.65
N LYS A 36 -12.69 -34.52 -14.77
CA LYS A 36 -13.15 -34.06 -13.45
C LYS A 36 -11.99 -33.43 -12.66
N LYS A 37 -12.10 -32.12 -12.39
CA LYS A 37 -11.23 -31.29 -11.53
C LYS A 37 -9.74 -31.36 -11.87
N LEU A 38 -9.30 -30.58 -12.85
CA LEU A 38 -7.94 -30.07 -12.89
C LEU A 38 -7.97 -28.57 -13.23
N GLN A 39 -7.61 -27.73 -12.26
CA GLN A 39 -7.44 -26.30 -12.47
C GLN A 39 -6.07 -26.10 -13.14
N ILE A 40 -6.08 -25.71 -14.42
CA ILE A 40 -4.86 -25.51 -15.21
C ILE A 40 -4.34 -24.09 -14.91
N THR A 41 -3.27 -23.99 -14.13
CA THR A 41 -2.57 -22.71 -13.92
C THR A 41 -1.47 -22.57 -14.96
N ALA A 42 -1.69 -21.73 -15.99
CA ALA A 42 -0.64 -21.36 -16.93
C ALA A 42 0.37 -20.44 -16.24
N LYS A 43 1.60 -20.90 -16.02
CA LYS A 43 2.73 -20.00 -15.76
C LYS A 43 3.06 -19.33 -17.08
N LEU A 44 2.80 -18.02 -17.18
CA LEU A 44 3.36 -17.19 -18.25
C LEU A 44 4.89 -17.24 -18.12
N ALA A 45 5.55 -18.02 -18.97
CA ALA A 45 6.99 -17.92 -19.13
C ALA A 45 7.34 -16.48 -19.54
N ALA A 46 8.43 -15.93 -18.99
CA ALA A 46 8.90 -14.59 -19.34
C ALA A 46 9.06 -14.50 -20.87
N THR A 47 8.36 -13.55 -21.49
CA THR A 47 8.47 -13.29 -22.92
C THR A 47 9.91 -12.89 -23.28
N GLU A 48 10.36 -13.08 -24.52
CA GLU A 48 11.71 -12.66 -24.96
C GLU A 48 12.04 -11.18 -24.63
N PRO A 49 11.11 -10.22 -24.79
CA PRO A 49 11.28 -8.86 -24.28
C PRO A 49 11.55 -8.78 -22.77
N THR A 50 10.79 -9.53 -21.97
CA THR A 50 10.96 -9.59 -20.50
C THR A 50 12.33 -10.15 -20.13
N LYS A 51 12.81 -11.21 -20.81
CA LYS A 51 14.14 -11.78 -20.58
C LYS A 51 15.25 -10.78 -20.86
N ARG A 52 15.16 -10.00 -21.95
CA ARG A 52 16.14 -8.95 -22.27
C ARG A 52 16.17 -7.84 -21.22
N ILE A 53 15.01 -7.40 -20.74
CA ILE A 53 14.92 -6.41 -19.66
C ILE A 53 15.57 -6.94 -18.38
N LEU A 54 15.28 -8.19 -18.01
CA LEU A 54 15.85 -8.83 -16.82
C LEU A 54 17.37 -9.01 -16.92
N GLN A 55 17.89 -9.35 -18.09
CA GLN A 55 19.34 -9.43 -18.32
C GLN A 55 20.03 -8.06 -18.24
N LYS A 56 19.37 -7.00 -18.73
CA LYS A 56 19.86 -5.62 -18.58
C LYS A 56 19.89 -5.22 -17.10
N LEU A 57 18.79 -5.45 -16.38
CA LEU A 57 18.69 -5.17 -14.95
C LEU A 57 19.75 -5.93 -14.15
N HIS A 58 19.94 -7.23 -14.41
CA HIS A 58 21.00 -8.02 -13.76
C HIS A 58 22.39 -7.43 -14.00
N THR A 59 22.68 -7.04 -15.24
CA THR A 59 23.95 -6.37 -15.58
C THR A 59 24.12 -5.07 -14.80
N THR A 60 23.09 -4.22 -14.76
CA THR A 60 23.12 -2.94 -14.02
C THR A 60 23.32 -3.16 -12.52
N LEU A 61 22.61 -4.10 -11.90
CA LEU A 61 22.77 -4.42 -10.48
C LEU A 61 24.17 -4.99 -10.18
N SER A 62 24.71 -5.82 -11.08
CA SER A 62 26.08 -6.35 -10.96
C SER A 62 27.12 -5.23 -11.03
N GLN A 63 26.96 -4.29 -11.95
CA GLN A 63 27.82 -3.10 -12.06
C GLN A 63 27.73 -2.21 -10.82
N ALA A 64 26.55 -2.08 -10.23
CA ALA A 64 26.32 -1.38 -8.97
C ALA A 64 26.81 -2.17 -7.73
N LYS A 65 27.45 -3.33 -7.92
CA LYS A 65 28.00 -4.20 -6.85
C LYS A 65 26.95 -4.60 -5.80
N VAL A 66 25.70 -4.81 -6.22
CA VAL A 66 24.66 -5.31 -5.33
C VAL A 66 25.02 -6.75 -4.90
N GLY A 67 25.13 -6.97 -3.59
CA GLY A 67 25.49 -8.28 -3.03
C GLY A 67 24.38 -9.33 -3.20
N ARG A 68 24.76 -10.61 -3.15
CA ARG A 68 23.84 -11.77 -3.21
C ARG A 68 22.97 -11.83 -4.48
N LEU A 69 23.47 -11.27 -5.59
CA LEU A 69 22.78 -11.42 -6.86
C LEU A 69 22.79 -12.89 -7.32
N PRO A 70 21.64 -13.43 -7.74
CA PRO A 70 21.52 -14.74 -8.36
C PRO A 70 22.33 -14.82 -9.64
N ARG A 71 22.59 -16.04 -10.12
CA ARG A 71 23.19 -16.22 -11.46
C ARG A 71 22.25 -15.61 -12.51
N LYS A 72 22.82 -15.04 -13.56
CA LYS A 72 22.08 -14.37 -14.64
C LYS A 72 20.95 -15.21 -15.23
N ASN A 73 21.13 -16.53 -15.26
CA ASN A 73 20.16 -17.49 -15.82
C ASN A 73 19.03 -17.83 -14.84
N GLU A 74 19.23 -17.61 -13.54
CA GLU A 74 18.25 -17.84 -12.45
C GLU A 74 17.49 -16.56 -12.08
N PHE A 75 18.00 -15.40 -12.51
CA PHE A 75 17.42 -14.10 -12.25
C PHE A 75 15.94 -13.99 -12.71
N PRO A 76 15.52 -14.57 -13.84
CA PRO A 76 14.11 -14.59 -14.23
C PRO A 76 13.20 -15.41 -13.32
N ASP A 77 13.73 -16.45 -12.65
CA ASP A 77 12.94 -17.34 -11.79
C ASP A 77 12.60 -16.70 -10.43
N ILE A 78 13.25 -15.58 -10.11
CA ILE A 78 13.03 -14.81 -8.87
C ILE A 78 11.92 -13.78 -9.03
N LEU A 79 11.63 -13.37 -10.27
CA LEU A 79 10.55 -12.44 -10.53
C LEU A 79 9.21 -13.15 -10.36
N LYS A 80 8.53 -12.85 -9.26
CA LYS A 80 7.14 -13.27 -9.06
C LYS A 80 6.23 -12.47 -10.01
N PRO A 81 5.07 -13.03 -10.42
CA PRO A 81 4.10 -12.31 -11.23
C PRO A 81 3.67 -10.98 -10.57
N ILE A 82 3.45 -9.96 -11.39
CA ILE A 82 2.87 -8.68 -10.94
C ILE A 82 1.49 -8.95 -10.34
N ARG A 83 1.27 -8.45 -9.12
CA ARG A 83 -0.02 -8.56 -8.44
C ARG A 83 -0.85 -7.32 -8.75
N SER A 84 -2.05 -7.53 -9.27
CA SER A 84 -2.99 -6.44 -9.56
C SER A 84 -3.58 -5.88 -8.27
N SER A 85 -3.84 -4.57 -8.23
CA SER A 85 -4.68 -4.00 -7.19
C SER A 85 -6.12 -4.53 -7.35
N PRO A 86 -6.81 -4.88 -6.25
CA PRO A 86 -8.23 -5.21 -6.27
C PRO A 86 -9.11 -4.04 -6.76
N ARG A 87 -8.61 -2.81 -6.66
CA ARG A 87 -9.31 -1.59 -7.10
C ARG A 87 -8.44 -0.80 -8.08
N THR A 88 -8.92 -0.69 -9.32
CA THR A 88 -8.22 -0.02 -10.43
C THR A 88 -8.84 1.32 -10.83
N LYS A 89 -10.04 1.64 -10.35
CA LYS A 89 -10.70 2.95 -10.54
C LYS A 89 -11.02 3.60 -9.20
N ASN A 90 -10.97 4.93 -9.16
CA ASN A 90 -11.26 5.75 -7.98
C ASN A 90 -10.45 5.31 -6.74
N TYR A 91 -9.26 4.75 -6.91
CA TYR A 91 -8.49 4.15 -5.81
C TYR A 91 -7.64 5.16 -5.06
N ARG A 92 -7.39 6.33 -5.66
CA ARG A 92 -6.42 7.29 -5.17
C ARG A 92 -7.00 8.09 -4.01
N ASN A 93 -6.47 7.87 -2.81
CA ASN A 93 -6.93 8.51 -1.56
C ASN A 93 -6.19 9.83 -1.24
N LYS A 94 -5.19 10.23 -2.02
CA LYS A 94 -4.49 11.53 -1.90
C LYS A 94 -4.30 12.14 -3.28
N CYS A 95 -4.95 13.27 -3.53
CA CYS A 95 -4.83 14.04 -4.75
C CYS A 95 -4.29 15.43 -4.44
N GLU A 96 -3.37 15.92 -5.27
CA GLU A 96 -2.81 17.27 -5.16
C GLU A 96 -3.18 17.99 -6.46
N PHE A 97 -3.95 19.07 -6.35
CA PHE A 97 -4.43 19.86 -7.47
C PHE A 97 -3.74 21.21 -7.43
N THR A 98 -3.06 21.58 -8.50
CA THR A 98 -2.39 22.88 -8.63
C THR A 98 -3.40 23.95 -9.02
N VAL A 99 -3.27 25.12 -8.42
CA VAL A 99 -4.03 26.33 -8.76
C VAL A 99 -3.16 27.20 -9.66
N GLY A 100 -3.73 27.71 -10.75
CA GLY A 100 -3.00 28.55 -11.69
C GLY A 100 -3.91 29.05 -12.80
N ARG A 101 -3.32 29.28 -13.97
CA ARG A 101 -4.06 29.70 -15.17
C ARG A 101 -3.98 28.64 -16.28
N ASN A 102 -5.08 28.44 -17.00
CA ASN A 102 -5.11 27.59 -18.20
C ASN A 102 -4.48 28.32 -19.40
N LYS A 103 -4.52 27.71 -20.60
CA LYS A 103 -3.96 28.30 -21.83
C LYS A 103 -4.70 29.57 -22.27
N GLU A 104 -5.97 29.66 -21.90
CA GLU A 104 -6.86 30.79 -22.13
C GLU A 104 -6.68 31.90 -21.08
N SER A 105 -5.71 31.76 -20.18
CA SER A 105 -5.41 32.69 -19.07
C SER A 105 -6.51 32.82 -18.01
N GLU A 106 -7.45 31.87 -17.95
CA GLU A 106 -8.49 31.80 -16.93
C GLU A 106 -7.99 31.03 -15.69
N ILE A 107 -8.53 31.35 -14.52
CA ILE A 107 -8.24 30.63 -13.28
C ILE A 107 -8.69 29.17 -13.42
N CYS A 108 -7.79 28.23 -13.12
CA CYS A 108 -8.04 26.81 -13.19
C CYS A 108 -7.39 26.05 -12.03
N VAL A 109 -8.07 25.00 -11.56
CA VAL A 109 -7.55 24.04 -10.58
C VAL A 109 -7.48 22.65 -11.21
N GLY A 110 -6.29 22.04 -11.18
CA GLY A 110 -6.10 20.73 -11.77
C GLY A 110 -4.64 20.30 -11.79
N PHE A 111 -4.13 19.93 -12.96
CA PHE A 111 -2.77 19.39 -13.10
C PHE A 111 -1.88 20.31 -13.92
N VAL A 112 -0.61 20.40 -13.56
CA VAL A 112 0.37 21.14 -14.35
C VAL A 112 0.50 20.49 -15.73
N GLY A 113 0.28 21.28 -16.76
CA GLY A 113 0.62 21.01 -18.14
C GLY A 113 1.79 21.86 -18.61
N GLY A 114 2.39 21.45 -19.72
CA GLY A 114 3.62 22.05 -20.24
C GLY A 114 4.87 21.46 -19.58
N ARG A 115 6.04 21.97 -20.00
CA ARG A 115 7.33 21.63 -19.41
C ARG A 115 8.04 22.90 -19.00
N PHE A 116 8.51 22.90 -17.75
CA PHE A 116 9.27 24.04 -17.21
C PHE A 116 10.56 24.31 -18.01
N SER A 117 11.21 23.26 -18.55
CA SER A 117 12.38 23.38 -19.43
C SER A 117 12.09 24.14 -20.72
N ASP A 118 10.84 24.11 -21.16
CA ASP A 118 10.37 24.70 -22.42
C ASP A 118 9.66 26.04 -22.13
N ASN A 119 9.78 26.54 -20.90
CA ASN A 119 9.12 27.75 -20.40
C ASN A 119 7.58 27.73 -20.53
N GLU A 120 7.00 26.52 -20.51
CA GLU A 120 5.55 26.32 -20.53
C GLU A 120 5.05 25.91 -19.14
N TYR A 121 4.13 26.70 -18.59
CA TYR A 121 3.43 26.40 -17.35
C TYR A 121 1.98 26.86 -17.45
N PHE A 122 1.06 25.89 -17.52
CA PHE A 122 -0.38 26.15 -17.52
C PHE A 122 -1.09 25.02 -16.79
N ILE A 123 -2.30 25.26 -16.30
CA ILE A 123 -3.09 24.27 -15.59
C ILE A 123 -4.10 23.64 -16.53
N LEU A 124 -4.08 22.31 -16.59
CA LEU A 124 -5.09 21.49 -17.22
C LEU A 124 -6.21 21.24 -16.22
N PRO A 125 -7.49 21.43 -16.59
CA PRO A 125 -8.59 21.03 -15.73
C PRO A 125 -8.53 19.52 -15.48
N ILE A 126 -9.07 19.09 -14.34
CA ILE A 126 -8.96 17.69 -13.87
C ILE A 126 -9.48 16.71 -14.92
N GLY A 127 -10.56 17.06 -15.63
CA GLY A 127 -11.16 16.21 -16.65
C GLY A 127 -11.65 14.86 -16.10
N ASP A 128 -11.85 13.90 -17.00
CA ASP A 128 -12.27 12.55 -16.61
C ASP A 128 -11.06 11.63 -16.36
N VAL A 129 -10.59 11.63 -15.11
CA VAL A 129 -9.45 10.80 -14.67
C VAL A 129 -9.96 9.60 -13.87
N GLU A 130 -9.72 8.38 -14.37
CA GLU A 130 -10.33 7.15 -13.79
C GLU A 130 -9.84 6.79 -12.38
N HIS A 131 -8.65 7.23 -11.98
CA HIS A 131 -8.06 6.82 -10.71
C HIS A 131 -8.46 7.72 -9.52
N ILE A 132 -9.07 8.88 -9.79
CA ILE A 132 -9.49 9.87 -8.80
C ILE A 132 -10.99 9.77 -8.56
N GLY A 133 -11.41 9.67 -7.30
CA GLY A 133 -12.81 9.62 -6.90
C GLY A 133 -13.61 10.86 -7.31
N SER A 134 -14.92 10.69 -7.54
CA SER A 134 -15.81 11.81 -7.90
C SER A 134 -15.82 12.90 -6.84
N GLN A 135 -15.74 12.54 -5.55
CA GLN A 135 -15.75 13.51 -4.45
C GLN A 135 -14.56 14.47 -4.53
N ALA A 136 -13.33 13.95 -4.69
CA ALA A 136 -12.15 14.80 -4.88
C ALA A 136 -12.23 15.69 -6.13
N LYS A 137 -12.83 15.20 -7.23
CA LYS A 137 -13.06 16.01 -8.46
C LYS A 137 -14.04 17.16 -8.20
N GLU A 138 -15.15 16.90 -7.53
CA GLU A 138 -16.15 17.93 -7.19
C GLU A 138 -15.58 18.97 -6.21
N ILE A 139 -14.83 18.53 -5.20
CA ILE A 139 -14.14 19.45 -4.26
C ILE A 139 -13.20 20.38 -5.01
N ALA A 140 -12.38 19.85 -5.91
CA ALA A 140 -11.43 20.69 -6.63
C ALA A 140 -12.10 21.65 -7.62
N LYS A 141 -13.23 21.26 -8.21
CA LYS A 141 -14.08 22.14 -9.02
C LYS A 141 -14.72 23.25 -8.19
N ASP A 142 -15.23 22.93 -6.99
CA ASP A 142 -15.75 23.92 -6.06
C ASP A 142 -14.66 24.89 -5.59
N PHE A 143 -13.45 24.37 -5.33
CA PHE A 143 -12.30 25.19 -4.98
C PHE A 143 -11.84 26.11 -6.12
N GLU A 144 -11.95 25.69 -7.37
CA GLU A 144 -11.76 26.59 -8.52
C GLU A 144 -12.76 27.77 -8.48
N GLY A 145 -14.02 27.50 -8.17
CA GLY A 145 -15.04 28.53 -7.96
C GLY A 145 -14.68 29.48 -6.82
N PHE A 146 -14.26 28.95 -5.68
CA PHE A 146 -13.79 29.74 -4.54
C PHE A 146 -12.62 30.66 -4.90
N VAL A 147 -11.63 30.17 -5.67
CA VAL A 147 -10.49 31.00 -6.09
C VAL A 147 -10.93 32.08 -7.08
N LYS A 148 -11.91 31.80 -7.95
CA LYS A 148 -12.50 32.80 -8.87
C LYS A 148 -13.29 33.90 -8.13
N GLU A 149 -13.93 33.55 -7.02
CA GLU A 149 -14.66 34.48 -6.15
C GLU A 149 -13.72 35.29 -5.22
N SER A 150 -12.46 34.88 -5.10
CA SER A 150 -11.46 35.51 -4.23
C SER A 150 -10.75 36.68 -4.91
N ASP A 151 -10.48 37.74 -4.15
CA ASP A 151 -9.62 38.86 -4.59
C ASP A 151 -8.11 38.50 -4.60
N LEU A 152 -7.75 37.30 -4.12
CA LEU A 152 -6.37 36.84 -4.07
C LEU A 152 -6.03 36.03 -5.33
N PRO A 153 -4.96 36.36 -6.06
CA PRO A 153 -4.66 35.70 -7.33
C PRO A 153 -4.00 34.32 -7.11
N PRO A 154 -4.14 33.39 -8.08
CA PRO A 154 -3.29 32.21 -8.16
C PRO A 154 -1.81 32.56 -8.15
N PHE A 155 -1.00 31.65 -7.63
CA PHE A 155 0.44 31.78 -7.61
C PHE A 155 1.04 31.54 -9.01
N ASP A 156 1.91 32.45 -9.44
CA ASP A 156 2.69 32.37 -10.67
C ASP A 156 4.09 31.84 -10.34
N GLU A 157 4.42 30.64 -10.83
CA GLU A 157 5.67 29.94 -10.50
C GLU A 157 6.91 30.66 -11.05
N PHE A 158 6.79 31.35 -12.19
CA PHE A 158 7.91 32.08 -12.81
C PHE A 158 8.18 33.41 -12.11
N LYS A 159 7.12 34.19 -11.86
CA LYS A 159 7.23 35.51 -11.22
C LYS A 159 7.34 35.43 -9.70
N ARG A 160 6.97 34.27 -9.12
CA ARG A 160 6.93 34.02 -7.68
C ARG A 160 6.01 34.99 -6.93
N VAL A 161 4.88 35.34 -7.55
CA VAL A 161 3.86 36.24 -6.99
C VAL A 161 2.49 35.59 -6.98
N GLY A 162 1.61 36.05 -6.10
CA GLY A 162 0.27 35.51 -5.89
C GLY A 162 0.19 34.64 -4.64
N VAL A 163 -0.95 33.98 -4.45
CA VAL A 163 -1.29 33.32 -3.17
C VAL A 163 -1.63 31.85 -3.37
N TRP A 164 -2.71 31.54 -4.09
CA TRP A 164 -3.22 30.16 -4.14
C TRP A 164 -2.28 29.27 -4.94
N ARG A 165 -1.71 28.22 -4.32
CA ARG A 165 -0.74 27.33 -4.97
C ARG A 165 -1.35 25.98 -5.33
N SER A 166 -1.89 25.28 -4.35
CA SER A 166 -2.46 23.96 -4.55
C SER A 166 -3.45 23.58 -3.46
N LEU A 167 -4.32 22.63 -3.79
CA LEU A 167 -5.23 21.98 -2.86
C LEU A 167 -4.84 20.50 -2.79
N THR A 168 -4.49 20.03 -1.59
CA THR A 168 -4.38 18.59 -1.34
C THR A 168 -5.71 18.09 -0.77
N VAL A 169 -6.28 17.07 -1.41
CA VAL A 169 -7.46 16.34 -0.94
C VAL A 169 -7.02 14.95 -0.52
N ARG A 170 -7.21 14.62 0.76
CA ARG A 170 -7.08 13.25 1.28
C ARG A 170 -8.47 12.70 1.58
N GLU A 171 -8.83 11.58 0.96
CA GLU A 171 -10.15 10.95 1.05
C GLU A 171 -10.00 9.49 1.50
N PHE A 172 -10.46 9.20 2.72
CA PHE A 172 -10.45 7.87 3.31
C PHE A 172 -11.85 7.50 3.77
N ALA A 173 -12.52 6.63 3.01
CA ALA A 173 -13.91 6.25 3.23
C ALA A 173 -14.86 7.46 3.35
N CYS A 174 -15.21 7.87 4.57
CA CYS A 174 -16.10 9.02 4.83
C CYS A 174 -15.34 10.27 5.34
N ASP A 175 -14.04 10.14 5.60
CA ASP A 175 -13.19 11.21 6.10
C ASP A 175 -12.51 11.92 4.92
N VAL A 176 -12.62 13.25 4.90
CA VAL A 176 -12.01 14.09 3.88
C VAL A 176 -11.25 15.23 4.53
N MET A 177 -9.95 15.26 4.29
CA MET A 177 -9.06 16.32 4.74
C MET A 177 -8.62 17.16 3.55
N LEU A 178 -8.84 18.47 3.67
CA LEU A 178 -8.32 19.47 2.76
C LEU A 178 -7.09 20.14 3.38
N ILE A 179 -6.05 20.29 2.57
CA ILE A 179 -4.88 21.10 2.92
C ILE A 179 -4.73 22.12 1.81
N VAL A 180 -5.00 23.38 2.15
CA VAL A 180 -4.88 24.51 1.24
C VAL A 180 -3.47 25.06 1.34
N ASN A 181 -2.69 24.91 0.28
CA ASN A 181 -1.32 25.41 0.21
C ASN A 181 -1.31 26.78 -0.45
N VAL A 182 -0.70 27.75 0.21
CA VAL A 182 -0.60 29.13 -0.26
C VAL A 182 0.84 29.61 -0.25
N PHE A 183 1.15 30.60 -1.07
CA PHE A 183 2.33 31.41 -0.84
C PHE A 183 2.02 32.41 0.30
N PRO A 184 2.92 32.61 1.28
CA PRO A 184 2.62 33.38 2.48
C PRO A 184 2.06 34.78 2.17
N ILE A 185 0.94 35.11 2.81
CA ILE A 185 0.28 36.40 2.67
C ILE A 185 0.91 37.38 3.68
N GLN A 186 1.36 38.53 3.18
CA GLN A 186 1.93 39.59 4.03
C GLN A 186 0.84 40.32 4.82
N ASP A 187 -0.31 40.58 4.19
CA ASP A 187 -1.48 41.19 4.81
C ASP A 187 -2.25 40.18 5.66
N LYS A 188 -2.14 40.32 6.99
CA LYS A 188 -2.75 39.38 7.95
C LYS A 188 -4.27 39.49 8.04
N ASP A 189 -4.86 40.64 7.69
CA ASP A 189 -6.31 40.76 7.66
C ASP A 189 -6.90 40.01 6.46
N LYS A 190 -6.27 40.13 5.29
CA LYS A 190 -6.65 39.32 4.12
C LYS A 190 -6.45 37.82 4.34
N GLU A 191 -5.38 37.43 5.02
CA GLU A 191 -5.15 36.03 5.38
C GLU A 191 -6.27 35.49 6.29
N ARG A 192 -6.62 36.26 7.34
CA ARG A 192 -7.70 35.90 8.26
C ARG A 192 -9.04 35.80 7.54
N GLU A 193 -9.37 36.77 6.69
CA GLU A 193 -10.60 36.77 5.90
C GLU A 193 -10.68 35.55 4.97
N ALA A 194 -9.59 35.23 4.27
CA ALA A 194 -9.51 34.05 3.39
C ALA A 194 -9.71 32.75 4.18
N LYS A 195 -9.11 32.63 5.36
CA LYS A 195 -9.30 31.47 6.26
C LYS A 195 -10.75 31.35 6.75
N GLU A 196 -11.41 32.44 7.13
CA GLU A 196 -12.83 32.38 7.54
C GLU A 196 -13.74 31.97 6.38
N LYS A 197 -13.55 32.55 5.17
CA LYS A 197 -14.34 32.16 3.99
C LYS A 197 -14.16 30.67 3.64
N LEU A 198 -12.96 30.12 3.79
CA LEU A 198 -12.71 28.68 3.61
C LEU A 198 -13.46 27.84 4.65
N LYS A 199 -13.43 28.24 5.92
CA LYS A 199 -14.17 27.54 7.00
C LYS A 199 -15.67 27.56 6.73
N GLU A 200 -16.23 28.71 6.38
CA GLU A 200 -17.65 28.85 6.07
C GLU A 200 -18.08 27.99 4.87
N ARG A 201 -17.23 27.90 3.84
CA ARG A 201 -17.51 27.10 2.64
C ARG A 201 -17.44 25.60 2.90
N TYR A 202 -16.39 25.13 3.59
CA TYR A 202 -16.08 23.70 3.67
C TYR A 202 -16.51 23.03 4.97
N LEU A 203 -16.58 23.75 6.10
CA LEU A 203 -16.89 23.16 7.41
C LEU A 203 -18.37 23.29 7.81
N THR A 204 -19.23 23.80 6.93
CA THR A 204 -20.68 23.91 7.20
C THR A 204 -21.47 22.73 6.65
N LEU A 205 -22.59 22.40 7.30
CA LEU A 205 -23.50 21.32 6.85
C LEU A 205 -24.10 21.55 5.45
N ARG A 206 -24.06 22.79 4.93
CA ARG A 206 -24.53 23.13 3.58
C ARG A 206 -23.72 22.42 2.49
N SER A 207 -22.41 22.27 2.69
CA SER A 207 -21.53 21.53 1.78
C SER A 207 -22.09 20.14 1.45
N PHE A 208 -22.62 19.43 2.45
CA PHE A 208 -23.15 18.08 2.26
C PHE A 208 -24.46 18.03 1.47
N LYS A 209 -25.38 18.98 1.69
CA LYS A 209 -26.70 18.98 1.03
C LYS A 209 -26.66 19.56 -0.38
N GLU A 210 -25.83 20.57 -0.62
CA GLU A 210 -25.81 21.33 -1.86
C GLU A 210 -24.66 20.91 -2.78
N GLN A 211 -23.47 20.68 -2.22
CA GLN A 211 -22.22 20.48 -2.99
C GLN A 211 -21.85 19.00 -3.21
N LYS A 212 -22.64 18.05 -2.69
CA LYS A 212 -22.47 16.59 -2.88
C LYS A 212 -21.15 16.01 -2.35
N PHE A 213 -20.42 16.75 -1.51
CA PHE A 213 -19.25 16.27 -0.81
C PHE A 213 -19.28 16.70 0.66
N ARG A 214 -18.46 16.05 1.48
CA ARG A 214 -18.29 16.37 2.90
C ARG A 214 -16.81 16.61 3.16
N VAL A 215 -16.48 17.70 3.84
CA VAL A 215 -15.15 17.92 4.39
C VAL A 215 -15.21 17.71 5.90
N THR A 216 -14.29 16.90 6.43
CA THR A 216 -14.20 16.63 7.87
C THR A 216 -13.05 17.37 8.53
N SER A 217 -12.03 17.76 7.76
CA SER A 217 -10.81 18.39 8.26
C SER A 217 -10.32 19.44 7.27
N LEU A 218 -9.92 20.60 7.77
CA LEU A 218 -9.41 21.71 6.95
C LEU A 218 -8.12 22.27 7.53
N TYR A 219 -7.10 22.33 6.70
CA TYR A 219 -5.77 22.85 7.02
C TYR A 219 -5.36 23.98 6.07
N TRP A 220 -4.60 24.92 6.61
CA TRP A 220 -3.90 25.97 5.87
C TRP A 220 -2.39 25.74 5.99
N MET A 221 -1.67 25.86 4.88
CA MET A 221 -0.24 25.64 4.86
C MET A 221 0.48 26.66 3.99
N ASP A 222 1.46 27.33 4.58
CA ASP A 222 2.34 28.26 3.90
C ASP A 222 3.44 27.49 3.14
N LEU A 223 3.45 27.55 1.82
CA LEU A 223 4.37 26.82 0.96
C LEU A 223 5.23 27.79 0.14
N VAL A 224 6.42 28.12 0.66
CA VAL A 224 7.39 28.97 -0.04
C VAL A 224 8.06 28.18 -1.16
N SER A 225 8.65 27.01 -0.87
CA SER A 225 9.18 26.06 -1.85
C SER A 225 8.45 24.72 -1.79
N ASN A 226 8.45 23.96 -2.88
CA ASN A 226 7.87 22.60 -2.92
C ASN A 226 8.56 21.60 -1.97
N HIS A 227 9.72 21.97 -1.44
CA HIS A 227 10.47 21.18 -0.46
C HIS A 227 10.24 21.63 0.99
N ASP A 228 9.59 22.78 1.20
CA ASP A 228 9.34 23.30 2.54
C ASP A 228 8.13 22.58 3.13
N GLN A 229 8.38 21.77 4.16
CA GLN A 229 7.31 21.28 5.03
C GLN A 229 7.19 22.27 6.19
N THR A 230 6.31 23.25 6.03
CA THR A 230 5.93 24.17 7.11
C THR A 230 4.89 23.54 8.02
N ASN A 231 4.59 24.21 9.14
CA ASN A 231 3.56 23.76 10.05
C ASN A 231 2.18 23.93 9.40
N ALA A 232 1.42 22.83 9.26
CA ALA A 232 0.05 22.89 8.77
C ALA A 232 -0.88 23.40 9.89
N GLU A 233 -1.44 24.59 9.71
CA GLU A 233 -2.38 25.20 10.64
C GLU A 233 -3.76 24.56 10.50
N HIS A 234 -4.27 23.99 11.57
CA HIS A 234 -5.62 23.42 11.59
C HIS A 234 -6.66 24.54 11.69
N LEU A 235 -7.48 24.71 10.66
CA LEU A 235 -8.54 25.72 10.63
C LEU A 235 -9.82 25.23 11.31
N GLY A 236 -10.11 23.92 11.25
CA GLY A 236 -11.24 23.33 11.95
C GLY A 236 -11.66 21.95 11.42
N GLY A 237 -12.63 21.37 12.12
CA GLY A 237 -13.03 19.97 11.92
C GLY A 237 -12.21 19.01 12.79
N THR A 238 -11.97 17.80 12.30
CA THR A 238 -11.12 16.81 12.94
C THR A 238 -9.67 17.01 12.55
N GLU A 239 -8.74 16.96 13.50
CA GLU A 239 -7.29 17.11 13.20
C GLU A 239 -6.70 15.97 12.37
N HIS A 240 -7.32 14.80 12.40
CA HIS A 240 -6.79 13.61 11.74
C HIS A 240 -7.91 12.88 11.02
N VAL A 241 -7.56 12.24 9.92
CA VAL A 241 -8.42 11.31 9.19
C VAL A 241 -7.96 9.88 9.45
N TYR A 242 -8.86 8.93 9.30
CA TYR A 242 -8.55 7.53 9.58
C TYR A 242 -8.78 6.64 8.36
N GLU A 243 -7.89 5.66 8.19
CA GLU A 243 -8.03 4.62 7.19
C GLU A 243 -7.80 3.25 7.82
N THR A 244 -8.43 2.22 7.24
CA THR A 244 -8.21 0.83 7.62
C THR A 244 -7.39 0.13 6.55
N VAL A 245 -6.25 -0.42 6.95
CA VAL A 245 -5.41 -1.28 6.12
C VAL A 245 -5.31 -2.63 6.81
N LEU A 246 -5.63 -3.69 6.08
CA LEU A 246 -5.82 -5.04 6.62
C LEU A 246 -6.81 -5.00 7.80
N ASN A 247 -6.41 -5.46 8.98
CA ASN A 247 -7.18 -5.44 10.21
C ASN A 247 -6.72 -4.34 11.19
N CYS A 248 -6.02 -3.33 10.68
CA CYS A 248 -5.47 -2.22 11.47
C CYS A 248 -6.05 -0.88 11.04
N ARG A 249 -6.33 -0.02 12.01
CA ARG A 249 -6.83 1.34 11.80
C ARG A 249 -5.70 2.35 12.03
N PHE A 250 -5.49 3.25 11.09
CA PHE A 250 -4.42 4.23 11.15
C PHE A 250 -4.98 5.64 11.17
N ARG A 251 -4.52 6.42 12.13
CA ARG A 251 -4.59 7.87 12.14
C ARG A 251 -3.60 8.43 11.11
N ILE A 252 -4.05 9.42 10.35
CA ILE A 252 -3.27 10.05 9.28
C ILE A 252 -3.28 11.56 9.51
N SER A 253 -2.09 12.10 9.81
CA SER A 253 -1.83 13.55 9.91
C SER A 253 -1.70 14.20 8.53
N PRO A 254 -1.88 15.54 8.41
CA PRO A 254 -1.84 16.25 7.13
C PRO A 254 -0.57 16.03 6.31
N LEU A 255 0.59 16.05 6.98
CA LEU A 255 1.91 15.89 6.35
C LEU A 255 2.38 14.44 6.28
N ALA A 256 1.68 13.51 6.94
CA ALA A 256 2.11 12.12 7.02
C ALA A 256 2.04 11.43 5.65
N PHE A 257 3.08 10.66 5.31
CA PHE A 257 3.02 9.75 4.18
C PHE A 257 2.03 8.63 4.47
N PHE A 258 1.17 8.33 3.50
CA PHE A 258 0.29 7.16 3.53
C PHE A 258 0.14 6.62 2.11
N GLN A 259 -0.04 5.32 1.97
CA GLN A 259 -0.13 4.69 0.66
C GLN A 259 -1.37 5.16 -0.09
N THR A 260 -1.19 5.56 -1.36
CA THR A 260 -2.25 6.21 -2.13
C THR A 260 -3.36 5.29 -2.64
N ASN A 261 -3.18 3.96 -2.53
CA ASN A 261 -4.15 2.95 -2.95
C ASN A 261 -4.32 1.90 -1.84
N THR A 262 -5.25 2.11 -0.92
CA THR A 262 -5.53 1.21 0.22
C THR A 262 -5.74 -0.25 -0.22
N ALA A 263 -6.47 -0.49 -1.32
CA ALA A 263 -6.73 -1.85 -1.81
C ALA A 263 -5.45 -2.55 -2.30
N GLY A 264 -4.59 -1.81 -3.02
CA GLY A 264 -3.27 -2.31 -3.43
C GLY A 264 -2.33 -2.52 -2.25
N THR A 265 -2.41 -1.65 -1.25
CA THR A 265 -1.64 -1.73 -0.01
C THR A 265 -1.95 -2.99 0.79
N ASN A 266 -3.22 -3.39 0.88
CA ASN A 266 -3.58 -4.65 1.53
C ASN A 266 -2.86 -5.86 0.89
N VAL A 267 -2.81 -5.90 -0.45
CA VAL A 267 -2.07 -6.94 -1.17
C VAL A 267 -0.57 -6.85 -0.90
N LEU A 268 -0.01 -5.64 -0.94
CA LEU A 268 1.41 -5.42 -0.67
C LEU A 268 1.81 -5.89 0.73
N TYR A 269 1.08 -5.48 1.77
CA TYR A 269 1.44 -5.76 3.15
C TYR A 269 1.23 -7.24 3.52
N ASP A 270 0.17 -7.88 3.01
CA ASP A 270 0.00 -9.34 3.11
C ASP A 270 1.21 -10.10 2.52
N LEU A 271 1.71 -9.66 1.37
CA LEU A 271 2.89 -10.26 0.73
C LEU A 271 4.17 -10.01 1.52
N ILE A 272 4.35 -8.82 2.12
CA ILE A 272 5.50 -8.54 2.99
C ILE A 272 5.45 -9.47 4.21
N GLY A 273 4.29 -9.59 4.86
CA GLY A 273 4.12 -10.50 6.00
C GLY A 273 4.48 -11.95 5.67
N LYS A 274 4.03 -12.45 4.51
CA LYS A 274 4.40 -13.79 4.01
C LYS A 274 5.90 -13.91 3.67
N ALA A 275 6.50 -12.84 3.18
CA ALA A 275 7.93 -12.80 2.87
C ALA A 275 8.82 -12.81 4.12
N CYS A 276 8.30 -12.37 5.29
CA CYS A 276 8.99 -12.49 6.57
C CYS A 276 9.18 -13.96 7.01
N GLY A 277 8.38 -14.89 6.46
CA GLY A 277 8.55 -16.32 6.70
C GLY A 277 8.21 -16.74 8.12
N PHE A 278 7.18 -16.13 8.72
CA PHE A 278 6.72 -16.44 10.07
C PHE A 278 5.87 -17.72 10.13
N GLU A 279 5.43 -18.24 8.99
CA GLU A 279 4.56 -19.41 8.88
C GLU A 279 5.14 -20.67 9.54
N LYS A 280 6.47 -20.82 9.52
CA LYS A 280 7.20 -21.93 10.19
C LYS A 280 7.18 -21.86 11.72
N TYR A 281 6.68 -20.77 12.29
CA TYR A 281 6.61 -20.55 13.73
C TYR A 281 5.16 -20.44 14.21
N LEU A 282 4.17 -20.78 13.39
CA LEU A 282 2.77 -20.78 13.79
C LEU A 282 2.52 -21.85 14.86
N LYS A 283 1.67 -21.52 15.83
CA LYS A 283 1.13 -22.51 16.77
C LYS A 283 0.32 -23.57 15.98
N PRO A 284 0.32 -24.83 16.42
CA PRO A 284 -0.62 -25.83 15.90
C PRO A 284 -2.07 -25.33 16.06
N SER A 285 -2.93 -25.55 15.07
CA SER A 285 -4.35 -25.18 15.19
C SER A 285 -5.05 -26.06 16.22
N GLU A 286 -5.95 -25.48 17.02
CA GLU A 286 -6.73 -26.21 18.03
C GLU A 286 -7.65 -27.31 17.43
N ASP A 287 -7.88 -27.29 16.12
CA ASP A 287 -8.67 -28.29 15.36
C ASP A 287 -7.89 -29.58 15.03
N GLU A 288 -6.60 -29.69 15.36
CA GLU A 288 -5.79 -30.91 15.21
C GLU A 288 -5.56 -31.62 16.55
N LYS A 289 -6.60 -31.74 17.40
CA LYS A 289 -6.54 -32.76 18.46
C LYS A 289 -6.70 -34.14 17.80
N PRO A 290 -5.74 -35.07 17.96
CA PRO A 290 -5.97 -36.45 17.53
C PRO A 290 -7.24 -36.96 18.22
N ALA A 291 -8.09 -37.64 17.47
CA ALA A 291 -9.27 -38.30 18.01
C ALA A 291 -8.87 -39.13 19.25
N PRO A 292 -9.68 -39.15 20.32
CA PRO A 292 -9.36 -39.96 21.49
C PRO A 292 -9.14 -41.41 21.05
N LEU A 293 -8.00 -41.98 21.44
CA LEU A 293 -7.67 -43.38 21.23
C LEU A 293 -8.80 -44.23 21.82
N ASN A 294 -9.39 -45.08 20.97
CA ASN A 294 -10.41 -46.04 21.37
C ASN A 294 -9.76 -47.07 22.32
N PRO A 295 -10.22 -47.23 23.57
CA PRO A 295 -9.55 -48.09 24.56
C PRO A 295 -9.75 -49.60 24.36
N GLU A 296 -10.33 -50.05 23.23
CA GLU A 296 -10.71 -51.47 23.02
C GLU A 296 -9.96 -52.19 21.89
N ALA A 297 -8.78 -51.72 21.49
CA ALA A 297 -7.89 -52.52 20.63
C ALA A 297 -6.86 -53.26 21.50
N GLU A 298 -7.09 -54.55 21.75
CA GLU A 298 -6.08 -55.44 22.34
C GLU A 298 -4.91 -55.61 21.36
N ASP A 299 -3.76 -54.99 21.67
CA ASP A 299 -2.49 -55.28 21.00
C ASP A 299 -1.80 -56.49 21.68
N PRO A 300 -1.11 -57.35 20.91
CA PRO A 300 -0.44 -58.54 21.42
C PRO A 300 0.77 -58.19 22.33
N PRO A 301 1.17 -59.09 23.24
CA PRO A 301 2.12 -58.76 24.29
C PRO A 301 3.53 -58.51 23.74
N VAL A 302 3.98 -57.27 23.82
CA VAL A 302 5.38 -56.89 23.60
C VAL A 302 6.19 -57.22 24.85
N LYS A 303 7.30 -57.95 24.69
CA LYS A 303 8.26 -58.25 25.75
C LYS A 303 8.81 -56.94 26.35
N LEU A 304 8.53 -56.70 27.63
CA LEU A 304 9.16 -55.66 28.43
C LEU A 304 10.67 -55.93 28.58
N MET A 305 11.49 -55.11 27.93
CA MET A 305 12.88 -54.90 28.35
C MET A 305 12.88 -54.00 29.58
N LYS A 306 13.59 -54.42 30.64
CA LYS A 306 13.81 -53.60 31.84
C LYS A 306 14.65 -52.38 31.44
N VAL A 307 14.11 -51.18 31.66
CA VAL A 307 14.86 -49.92 31.55
C VAL A 307 15.20 -49.49 32.97
N ASP A 308 16.49 -49.20 33.20
CA ASP A 308 17.01 -48.66 34.46
C ASP A 308 16.28 -47.36 34.86
N GLU A 309 15.78 -47.30 36.10
CA GLU A 309 15.01 -46.16 36.64
C GLU A 309 15.84 -44.91 36.96
N ASN A 310 17.12 -44.84 36.55
CA ASN A 310 18.05 -43.79 37.00
C ASN A 310 18.57 -42.83 35.93
N SER A 311 17.88 -42.66 34.80
CA SER A 311 18.17 -41.55 33.87
C SER A 311 16.96 -40.63 33.70
N LYS A 312 16.62 -39.84 34.73
CA LYS A 312 15.89 -38.59 34.51
C LYS A 312 16.85 -37.60 33.86
N MET A 313 17.02 -37.69 32.54
CA MET A 313 17.41 -36.50 31.77
C MET A 313 16.19 -35.60 31.74
N GLU A 314 16.15 -34.61 32.63
CA GLU A 314 15.30 -33.43 32.42
C GLU A 314 15.79 -32.75 31.15
N ILE A 315 15.13 -33.04 30.03
CA ILE A 315 15.27 -32.24 28.82
C ILE A 315 14.55 -30.93 29.13
N GLU A 316 15.29 -29.93 29.61
CA GLU A 316 14.77 -28.57 29.63
C GLU A 316 14.29 -28.23 28.20
N PRO A 317 13.04 -27.78 28.01
CA PRO A 317 12.57 -27.43 26.68
C PRO A 317 13.45 -26.31 26.14
N GLU A 318 14.14 -26.61 25.04
CA GLU A 318 15.04 -25.68 24.36
C GLU A 318 14.35 -24.31 24.18
N LYS A 319 14.86 -23.28 24.86
CA LYS A 319 14.18 -21.99 24.98
C LYS A 319 14.06 -21.37 23.59
N LYS A 320 12.83 -21.33 23.05
CA LYS A 320 12.54 -20.78 21.72
C LYS A 320 13.02 -19.32 21.66
N LYS A 321 13.88 -19.00 20.69
CA LYS A 321 14.33 -17.62 20.46
C LYS A 321 13.17 -16.79 19.94
N ASP A 322 12.91 -15.66 20.60
CA ASP A 322 11.95 -14.66 20.13
C ASP A 322 12.38 -14.05 18.79
N LEU A 323 11.42 -13.45 18.10
CA LEU A 323 11.61 -12.85 16.78
C LEU A 323 11.61 -11.33 16.88
N LEU A 324 12.40 -10.70 16.04
CA LEU A 324 12.44 -9.24 15.88
C LEU A 324 12.14 -8.87 14.42
N LEU A 325 11.09 -8.09 14.21
CA LEU A 325 10.81 -7.38 12.97
C LEU A 325 11.43 -5.99 13.04
N LEU A 326 12.24 -5.64 12.03
CA LEU A 326 12.81 -4.30 11.89
C LEU A 326 12.13 -3.61 10.70
N ASP A 327 11.34 -2.57 10.98
CA ASP A 327 10.63 -1.76 9.99
C ASP A 327 11.42 -0.46 9.77
N ILE A 328 12.25 -0.42 8.72
CA ILE A 328 13.12 0.73 8.40
C ILE A 328 12.37 1.67 7.46
N CYS A 329 12.42 2.97 7.75
CA CYS A 329 11.58 3.99 7.13
C CYS A 329 10.09 3.70 7.38
N CYS A 330 9.76 3.41 8.65
CA CYS A 330 8.44 2.94 9.02
C CYS A 330 7.33 3.98 8.84
N GLY A 331 7.67 5.26 8.68
CA GLY A 331 6.71 6.36 8.61
C GLY A 331 5.75 6.33 9.79
N THR A 332 4.45 6.26 9.53
CA THR A 332 3.39 6.15 10.55
C THR A 332 3.17 4.71 11.08
N GLY A 333 4.12 3.81 10.82
CA GLY A 333 4.16 2.44 11.33
C GLY A 333 3.28 1.43 10.57
N THR A 334 2.77 1.80 9.40
CA THR A 334 1.75 1.02 8.67
C THR A 334 2.13 -0.43 8.41
N ILE A 335 3.36 -0.70 7.97
CA ILE A 335 3.84 -2.06 7.66
C ILE A 335 4.05 -2.86 8.94
N GLY A 336 4.91 -2.37 9.84
CA GLY A 336 5.27 -3.05 11.08
C GLY A 336 4.06 -3.34 11.97
N ILE A 337 3.14 -2.37 12.12
CA ILE A 337 1.91 -2.54 12.92
C ILE A 337 1.01 -3.62 12.30
N CYS A 338 0.78 -3.60 10.99
CA CYS A 338 -0.04 -4.62 10.32
C CYS A 338 0.54 -6.03 10.51
N ILE A 339 1.84 -6.19 10.26
CA ILE A 339 2.51 -7.49 10.39
C ILE A 339 2.51 -7.94 11.85
N LEU A 340 2.88 -7.07 12.78
CA LEU A 340 2.87 -7.39 14.20
C LEU A 340 1.47 -7.83 14.65
N LYS A 341 0.42 -7.06 14.31
CA LYS A 341 -0.97 -7.38 14.66
C LYS A 341 -1.40 -8.74 14.12
N GLU A 342 -1.04 -9.04 12.88
CA GLU A 342 -1.40 -10.27 12.18
C GLU A 342 -0.77 -11.51 12.83
N TYR A 343 0.51 -11.43 13.25
CA TYR A 343 1.26 -12.59 13.69
C TYR A 343 1.41 -12.73 15.21
N ILE A 344 1.35 -11.65 16.00
CA ILE A 344 1.70 -11.66 17.44
C ILE A 344 0.99 -12.73 18.28
N LYS A 345 -0.26 -13.08 17.95
CA LYS A 345 -1.02 -14.13 18.66
C LYS A 345 -0.86 -15.53 18.06
N LYS A 346 -0.48 -15.61 16.78
CA LYS A 346 -0.43 -16.84 15.99
C LYS A 346 0.88 -17.60 16.17
N LEU A 347 1.95 -16.93 16.59
CA LEU A 347 3.28 -17.52 16.69
C LEU A 347 3.49 -18.25 18.01
N ASP A 348 4.29 -19.31 17.97
CA ASP A 348 4.68 -20.17 19.09
C ASP A 348 5.80 -19.57 19.99
N ARG A 349 6.15 -18.31 19.72
CA ARG A 349 7.21 -17.49 20.34
C ARG A 349 6.83 -16.01 20.27
N LYS A 350 7.52 -15.13 21.00
CA LYS A 350 7.22 -13.69 20.94
C LYS A 350 7.73 -13.07 19.65
N LEU A 351 7.04 -12.02 19.20
CA LEU A 351 7.42 -11.18 18.07
C LEU A 351 7.47 -9.74 18.56
N PHE A 352 8.64 -9.11 18.42
CA PHE A 352 8.87 -7.70 18.68
C PHE A 352 8.97 -6.96 17.35
N CYS A 353 8.60 -5.67 17.34
CA CYS A 353 8.76 -4.80 16.18
C CYS A 353 9.49 -3.53 16.59
N ILE A 354 10.59 -3.20 15.90
CA ILE A 354 11.29 -1.91 16.04
C ILE A 354 11.09 -1.14 14.73
N GLY A 355 10.47 0.04 14.82
CA GLY A 355 10.35 0.97 13.72
C GLY A 355 11.44 2.05 13.77
N VAL A 356 12.04 2.38 12.63
CA VAL A 356 13.03 3.45 12.48
C VAL A 356 12.55 4.44 11.44
N GLU A 357 12.48 5.72 11.79
CA GLU A 357 12.00 6.80 10.91
C GLU A 357 12.74 8.10 11.27
N ILE A 358 13.01 8.93 10.25
CA ILE A 358 13.73 10.19 10.39
C ILE A 358 12.78 11.36 10.73
N VAL A 359 11.51 11.27 10.33
CA VAL A 359 10.49 12.30 10.58
C VAL A 359 9.81 12.08 11.93
N GLU A 360 10.05 12.98 12.89
CA GLU A 360 9.53 12.85 14.26
C GLU A 360 8.00 12.83 14.35
N SER A 361 7.30 13.66 13.56
CA SER A 361 5.83 13.67 13.54
C SER A 361 5.26 12.34 13.03
N ALA A 362 5.94 11.66 12.11
CA ALA A 362 5.56 10.33 11.65
C ALA A 362 5.74 9.28 12.77
N ILE A 363 6.78 9.40 13.60
CA ILE A 363 6.96 8.56 14.80
C ILE A 363 5.85 8.81 15.84
N GLN A 364 5.42 10.05 16.03
CA GLN A 364 4.30 10.36 16.93
C GLN A 364 3.00 9.68 16.44
N ASP A 365 2.75 9.71 15.13
CA ASP A 365 1.67 8.94 14.50
C ASP A 365 1.85 7.43 14.67
N ALA A 366 3.05 6.89 14.47
CA ALA A 366 3.33 5.46 14.64
C ALA A 366 3.03 4.99 16.07
N LYS A 367 3.45 5.75 17.09
CA LYS A 367 3.16 5.45 18.51
C LYS A 367 1.65 5.46 18.76
N LYS A 368 0.95 6.49 18.30
CA LYS A 368 -0.51 6.57 18.45
C LYS A 368 -1.23 5.43 17.72
N ASN A 369 -0.79 5.10 16.50
CA ASN A 369 -1.33 4.00 15.71
C ASN A 369 -1.10 2.64 16.40
N ALA A 370 0.09 2.40 16.97
CA ALA A 370 0.36 1.18 17.72
C ALA A 370 -0.58 1.05 18.93
N LYS A 371 -0.79 2.15 19.66
CA LYS A 371 -1.74 2.24 20.77
C LYS A 371 -3.17 1.98 20.35
N ASP A 372 -3.64 2.65 19.31
CA ASP A 372 -5.02 2.54 18.80
C ASP A 372 -5.30 1.15 18.22
N ASN A 373 -4.27 0.43 17.79
CA ASN A 373 -4.33 -0.99 17.40
C ASN A 373 -4.05 -1.96 18.56
N LEU A 374 -4.00 -1.49 19.80
CA LEU A 374 -3.82 -2.30 21.02
C LEU A 374 -2.51 -3.11 21.04
N LEU A 375 -1.41 -2.50 20.58
CA LEU A 375 -0.07 -3.12 20.54
C LEU A 375 0.92 -2.49 21.54
N GLU A 376 0.46 -1.60 22.41
CA GLU A 376 1.32 -0.86 23.36
C GLU A 376 1.71 -1.67 24.62
N LYS A 377 1.11 -2.84 24.84
CA LYS A 377 1.20 -3.53 26.14
C LYS A 377 2.52 -4.22 26.46
N ASP A 378 3.49 -4.30 25.56
CA ASP A 378 4.76 -5.01 25.80
C ASP A 378 5.94 -4.35 25.04
N TRP A 379 6.27 -3.09 25.37
CA TRP A 379 7.52 -2.45 24.93
C TRP A 379 8.64 -2.67 25.94
#